data_AF-A0AB73M233-F1
#
_entry.id   AF-A0AB73M233-F1
#
_cell.length_a   1.000
_cell.length_b   1.000
_cell.length_c   1.000
_cell.angle_alpha   90.00
_cell.angle_beta   90.00
_cell.angle_gamma   90.00
#
_symmetry.space_group_name_H-M   'P 1'
#
loop_
_entity.id
_entity.type
_entity.pdbx_description
1 polymer ?
#
loop_
_entity_poly.entity_id
_entity_poly.type
_entity_poly.pdbx_seq_one_letter_code
_entity_poly.pdbx_strand_id
1 'polypeptide(L)'
;MESLENFGPSSEEIKKLIYHSVIQFLSNQKGPVSRFEVKNLLEKTINLIPNLDAHWAEINRFGKNKMILHWKERIMLIDMEEILESIYLLWNQRFDF
;
A
#
# COMPACT_ATOMS: atom_id res chain seq x y z
N MET A 1 -31.91 19.98 2.90
CA MET A 1 -31.38 18.65 3.24
C MET A 1 -30.23 18.41 2.29
N GLU A 2 -29.06 18.96 2.62
CA GLU A 2 -27.89 18.95 1.74
C GLU A 2 -27.33 17.53 1.65
N SER A 3 -27.13 17.07 0.41
CA SER A 3 -26.48 15.82 0.09
C SER A 3 -25.05 15.85 0.61
N LEU A 4 -24.71 14.92 1.50
CA LEU A 4 -23.34 14.63 1.93
C LEU A 4 -22.55 14.14 0.72
N GLU A 5 -22.02 15.07 -0.08
CA GLU A 5 -21.12 14.75 -1.17
C GLU A 5 -19.87 14.06 -0.61
N ASN A 6 -19.51 12.92 -1.22
CA ASN A 6 -18.30 12.17 -0.95
C ASN A 6 -17.08 13.02 -1.33
N PHE A 7 -16.54 13.82 -0.40
CA PHE A 7 -15.29 14.58 -0.60
C PHE A 7 -13.99 13.74 -0.50
N GLY A 8 -14.09 12.41 -0.67
CA GLY A 8 -12.92 11.53 -0.73
C GLY A 8 -12.53 11.25 -2.18
N PRO A 9 -11.25 10.98 -2.49
CA PRO A 9 -10.88 10.53 -3.83
C PRO A 9 -11.70 9.30 -4.19
N SER A 10 -12.16 9.24 -5.44
CA SER A 10 -12.86 8.09 -5.98
C SER A 10 -11.99 6.84 -5.89
N SER A 11 -12.62 5.65 -5.88
CA SER A 11 -11.90 4.38 -5.91
C SER A 11 -10.92 4.31 -7.09
N GLU A 12 -11.28 4.92 -8.22
CA GLU A 12 -10.44 4.97 -9.42
C GLU A 12 -9.19 5.83 -9.24
N GLU A 13 -9.32 6.98 -8.58
CA GLU A 13 -8.18 7.86 -8.27
C GLU A 13 -7.21 7.19 -7.29
N ILE A 14 -7.74 6.49 -6.28
CA ILE A 14 -6.93 5.71 -5.34
C ILE A 14 -6.16 4.60 -6.07
N LYS A 15 -6.83 3.85 -6.97
CA LYS A 15 -6.17 2.80 -7.76
C LYS A 15 -5.06 3.37 -8.63
N LYS A 16 -5.31 4.49 -9.31
CA LYS A 16 -4.31 5.18 -10.14
C LYS A 16 -3.11 5.61 -9.30
N LEU A 17 -3.34 6.25 -8.16
CA LEU A 17 -2.30 6.65 -7.21
C LEU A 17 -1.42 5.46 -6.81
N ILE A 18 -2.04 4.35 -6.39
CA ILE A 18 -1.32 3.14 -5.97
C ILE A 18 -0.51 2.57 -7.14
N TYR A 19 -1.15 2.38 -8.29
CA TYR A 19 -0.51 1.83 -9.48
C TYR A 19 0.68 2.67 -9.93
N HIS A 20 0.50 3.99 -10.06
CA HIS A 20 1.57 4.90 -10.49
C HIS A 20 2.73 4.92 -9.50
N SER A 21 2.45 4.92 -8.19
CA SER A 21 3.49 4.92 -7.16
C SER A 21 4.31 3.63 -7.21
N VAL A 22 3.66 2.47 -7.39
CA VAL A 22 4.36 1.19 -7.54
C VAL A 22 5.24 1.17 -8.78
N ILE A 23 4.69 1.56 -9.94
CA ILE A 23 5.47 1.57 -11.19
C ILE A 23 6.64 2.55 -11.12
N GLN A 24 6.43 3.75 -10.60
CA GLN A 24 7.49 4.76 -10.44
C GLN A 24 8.58 4.28 -9.49
N PHE A 25 8.22 3.62 -8.38
CA PHE A 25 9.20 3.05 -7.47
C PHE A 25 10.04 1.98 -8.16
N LEU A 26 9.40 1.02 -8.83
CA LEU A 26 10.07 -0.09 -9.49
C LEU A 26 10.91 0.38 -10.68
N SER A 27 10.45 1.37 -11.46
CA SER A 27 11.21 1.91 -12.59
C SER A 27 12.54 2.57 -12.19
N ASN A 28 12.63 3.02 -10.94
CA ASN A 28 13.86 3.63 -10.40
C ASN A 28 14.82 2.59 -9.80
N GLN A 29 14.44 1.32 -9.72
CA GLN A 29 15.28 0.26 -9.18
C GLN A 29 16.22 -0.30 -10.25
N LYS A 30 17.49 -0.49 -9.88
CA LYS A 30 18.51 -1.10 -10.74
C LYS A 30 18.67 -2.61 -10.53
N GLY A 31 17.96 -3.19 -9.57
CA GLY A 31 18.16 -4.57 -9.12
C GLY A 31 16.95 -5.13 -8.37
N PRO A 32 17.11 -6.29 -7.71
CA PRO A 32 16.05 -6.87 -6.89
C PRO A 32 15.67 -5.94 -5.74
N VAL A 33 14.42 -6.03 -5.32
CA VAL A 33 13.88 -5.28 -4.18
C VAL A 33 13.68 -6.19 -2.99
N SER A 34 13.92 -5.69 -1.79
CA SER A 34 13.57 -6.39 -0.56
C SER A 34 12.08 -6.21 -0.22
N ARG A 35 11.53 -7.15 0.56
CA ARG A 35 10.17 -7.01 1.11
C ARG A 35 10.01 -5.75 1.95
N PHE A 36 11.05 -5.34 2.67
CA PHE A 36 11.03 -4.10 3.47
C PHE A 36 10.83 -2.86 2.59
N GLU A 37 11.50 -2.80 1.43
CA GLU A 37 11.33 -1.70 0.49
C GLU A 37 9.92 -1.66 -0.10
N VAL A 38 9.35 -2.81 -0.46
CA VAL A 38 7.95 -2.89 -0.91
C VAL A 38 6.98 -2.48 0.20
N LYS A 39 7.24 -2.87 1.44
CA LYS A 39 6.43 -2.46 2.60
C LYS A 39 6.46 -0.94 2.81
N ASN A 40 7.64 -0.35 2.77
CA ASN A 40 7.81 1.11 2.87
C ASN A 40 7.13 1.85 1.73
N LEU A 41 7.20 1.32 0.50
CA LEU A 41 6.53 1.88 -0.66
C LEU A 41 5.01 1.91 -0.46
N LEU A 42 4.41 0.78 -0.10
CA LEU A 42 2.96 0.68 0.06
C LEU A 42 2.47 1.60 1.19
N GLU A 43 3.16 1.61 2.32
CA GLU A 43 2.83 2.52 3.43
C GLU A 43 2.88 3.99 3.01
N LYS A 44 3.99 4.42 2.38
CA LYS A 44 4.12 5.80 1.87
C LYS A 44 3.03 6.14 0.86
N THR A 45 2.76 5.23 -0.06
CA THR A 45 1.75 5.41 -1.14
C THR A 45 0.35 5.54 -0.57
N ILE A 46 -0.02 4.66 0.35
CA ILE A 46 -1.34 4.64 0.97
C ILE A 46 -1.55 5.91 1.81
N ASN A 47 -0.52 6.40 2.51
CA ASN A 47 -0.55 7.66 3.25
C ASN A 47 -0.63 8.92 2.36
N LEU A 48 -0.54 8.81 1.03
CA LEU A 48 -0.86 9.93 0.12
C LEU A 48 -2.38 10.10 -0.06
N ILE A 49 -3.19 9.12 0.34
CA ILE A 49 -4.66 9.19 0.24
C ILE A 49 -5.17 10.15 1.33
N PRO A 50 -5.90 11.21 0.98
CA PRO A 50 -6.42 12.17 1.95
C PRO A 50 -7.27 11.52 3.04
N ASN A 51 -7.07 11.97 4.28
CA ASN A 51 -7.77 11.52 5.48
C ASN A 51 -7.54 10.06 5.87
N LEU A 52 -6.51 9.42 5.31
CA LEU A 52 -6.14 8.06 5.61
C LEU A 52 -4.74 8.03 6.22
N ASP A 53 -4.63 7.36 7.37
CA ASP A 53 -3.36 7.11 8.06
C ASP A 53 -3.14 5.59 8.10
N ALA A 54 -2.00 5.15 7.59
CA ALA A 54 -1.69 3.74 7.40
C ALA A 54 -0.34 3.40 8.02
N HIS A 55 -0.30 2.34 8.81
CA HIS A 55 0.94 1.84 9.42
C HIS A 55 0.95 0.32 9.50
N TRP A 56 2.15 -0.26 9.43
CA TRP A 56 2.31 -1.70 9.62
C TRP A 56 1.97 -2.09 11.06
N ALA A 57 1.15 -3.12 11.21
CA ALA A 57 0.78 -3.64 12.52
C ALA A 57 1.94 -4.39 13.18
N GLU A 58 1.99 -4.37 14.51
CA GLU A 58 2.95 -5.17 15.28
C GLU A 58 2.75 -6.68 15.02
N ILE A 59 3.78 -7.34 14.49
CA ILE A 59 3.71 -8.76 14.09
C ILE A 59 3.28 -9.66 15.25
N ASN A 60 3.77 -9.39 16.46
CA ASN A 60 3.49 -10.21 17.65
C ASN A 60 2.03 -10.09 18.14
N ARG A 61 1.30 -9.06 17.70
CA ARG A 61 -0.09 -8.81 18.12
C ARG A 61 -1.10 -9.14 17.03
N PHE A 62 -0.78 -8.80 15.78
CA PHE A 62 -1.73 -8.87 14.67
C PHE A 62 -1.35 -9.89 13.61
N GLY A 63 -0.16 -10.49 13.71
CA GLY A 63 0.39 -11.39 12.70
C GLY A 63 1.21 -10.65 11.64
N LYS A 64 1.81 -11.44 10.73
CA LYS A 64 2.67 -10.90 9.67
C LYS A 64 1.86 -10.10 8.66
N ASN A 65 2.49 -9.06 8.11
CA ASN A 65 2.02 -8.32 6.94
C ASN A 65 0.60 -7.76 7.03
N LYS A 66 0.15 -7.45 8.25
CA LYS A 66 -1.07 -6.69 8.48
C LYS A 66 -0.78 -5.19 8.50
N MET A 67 -1.69 -4.41 7.93
CA MET A 67 -1.65 -2.96 7.96
C MET A 67 -2.88 -2.45 8.69
N ILE A 68 -2.68 -1.51 9.60
CA ILE A 68 -3.75 -0.79 10.27
C ILE A 68 -4.02 0.47 9.46
N LEU A 69 -5.29 0.69 9.12
CA LEU A 69 -5.77 1.86 8.41
C LEU A 69 -6.75 2.63 9.29
N HIS A 70 -6.44 3.90 9.53
CA HIS A 70 -7.33 4.84 10.17
C HIS A 70 -7.95 5.70 9.08
N TRP A 71 -9.27 5.62 8.92
CA TRP A 71 -10.01 6.42 7.97
C TRP A 71 -11.24 7.02 8.64
N LYS A 72 -11.24 8.35 8.78
CA LYS A 72 -12.24 9.08 9.58
C LYS A 72 -12.30 8.48 11.01
N GLU A 73 -13.47 8.03 11.45
CA GLU A 73 -13.68 7.43 12.78
C GLU A 73 -13.58 5.89 12.76
N ARG A 74 -13.05 5.30 11.68
CA ARG A 74 -12.95 3.85 11.52
C ARG A 74 -11.51 3.38 11.53
N ILE A 75 -11.27 2.28 12.23
CA ILE A 75 -10.01 1.55 12.21
C ILE A 75 -10.26 0.22 11.50
N MET A 76 -9.41 -0.09 10.52
CA MET A 76 -9.45 -1.34 9.76
C MET A 76 -8.11 -2.04 9.87
N LEU A 77 -8.13 -3.36 9.97
CA LEU A 77 -6.94 -4.20 9.86
C LEU A 77 -7.01 -4.95 8.53
N ILE A 78 -6.06 -4.68 7.63
CA ILE A 78 -6.02 -5.28 6.30
C ILE A 78 -4.86 -6.27 6.21
N ASP A 79 -5.12 -7.42 5.57
CA ASP A 79 -4.07 -8.33 5.15
C ASP A 79 -3.44 -7.87 3.84
N MET A 80 -2.13 -7.62 3.84
CA MET A 80 -1.39 -7.14 2.69
C MET A 80 -0.46 -8.22 2.10
N GLU A 81 -0.47 -9.45 2.61
CA GLU A 81 0.45 -10.51 2.20
C GLU A 81 0.43 -10.73 0.68
N GLU A 82 -0.76 -10.91 0.10
CA GLU A 82 -0.90 -11.21 -1.33
C GLU A 82 -0.33 -10.09 -2.21
N ILE A 83 -0.59 -8.83 -1.85
CA ILE A 83 -0.11 -7.66 -2.61
C ILE A 83 1.42 -7.55 -2.48
N LEU A 84 1.95 -7.74 -1.26
CA LEU A 84 3.38 -7.71 -0.99
C LEU A 84 4.11 -8.80 -1.79
N GLU A 85 3.61 -10.03 -1.73
CA GLU A 85 4.17 -11.15 -2.46
C GLU A 85 4.11 -10.94 -3.96
N SER A 86 2.99 -10.45 -4.48
CA SER A 86 2.83 -10.19 -5.91
C SER A 86 3.87 -9.18 -6.40
N ILE A 87 4.04 -8.05 -5.72
CA ILE A 87 5.03 -7.04 -6.15
C ILE A 87 6.45 -7.58 -6.02
N TYR A 88 6.77 -8.21 -4.88
CA TYR A 88 8.09 -8.75 -4.60
C TYR A 88 8.51 -9.83 -5.60
N LEU A 89 7.67 -10.85 -5.80
CA LEU A 89 7.97 -11.98 -6.68
C LEU A 89 8.02 -11.54 -8.14
N LEU A 90 7.02 -10.79 -8.63
CA LEU A 90 6.96 -10.41 -10.04
C LEU A 90 8.12 -9.49 -10.45
N TRP A 91 8.62 -8.64 -9.55
CA TRP A 91 9.80 -7.83 -9.83
C TRP A 91 11.07 -8.66 -9.79
N ASN A 92 11.27 -9.42 -8.70
CA ASN A 92 12.54 -10.11 -8.46
C ASN A 92 12.79 -11.28 -9.42
N GLN A 93 11.74 -11.89 -9.96
CA GLN A 93 11.84 -12.90 -11.04
C GLN A 93 12.69 -12.45 -12.23
N ARG A 94 12.84 -11.14 -12.44
CA ARG A 94 13.70 -10.58 -13.51
C ARG A 94 15.20 -10.73 -13.24
N PHE A 95 15.59 -11.10 -12.02
CA PHE A 95 16.97 -11.11 -11.56
C PHE A 95 17.44 -12.49 -11.06
N ASP A 96 16.58 -13.51 -11.08
CA ASP A 96 16.88 -14.88 -10.61
C ASP A 96 17.70 -15.70 -11.63
N PHE A 97 18.64 -15.07 -12.34
CA PHE A 97 19.52 -15.70 -13.33
C PHE A 97 20.85 -16.17 -12.74
#